data_AF-G5GMA9-F1
#
_entry.id   AF-G5GMA9-F1
#
_cell.length_a   1.000
_cell.length_b   1.000
_cell.length_c   1.000
_cell.angle_alpha   90.00
_cell.angle_beta   90.00
_cell.angle_gamma   90.00
#
_symmetry.space_group_name_H-M   'P 1'
#
loop_
_entity.id
_entity.type
_entity.pdbx_description
1 polymer ?
#
loop_
_entity_poly.entity_id
_entity_poly.type
_entity_poly.pdbx_seq_one_letter_code
_entity_poly.pdbx_strand_id
1 'polypeptide(L)'
;MRNITVEYLDLLGKIIVERKKQDSGIPPQNRQAENYENDLTASIRLLEKGYDVKSVMSVIRDKSPMTKLLPDVRAMVLYTGKVMENVNDVWTMRAERSLLEAAGSYQRRIAAQRSTSAIRGDYQVGMAMILKDGFHLSLVEQVIRRSAMNRDADESYFNTLFSALSDGQSRYAEILAYDADTMHSEVDVYRKFAREYMDRTHTTILSSDDEQNIIETIYRDYMQRLQEEQPNYHRDTQRMMALLEEQVQPILRKAIILASPIYVEAGRNKKEYLAGTFSVIPESLGFDRQNESAYTNLTKGLAEEKTDHKYGRAAIQLLRRHIHAEDVKRHLITLAIAAALTDPSDYAALILARAQAFLARENAIKAFDGQNSDSCINDYIGNMHCQYIEKGFVNPDMDIAAMKELLLNGRYEQDQIKDVMMRYSPNAVFDGVDYLSYVQKLADHEIARENEKLSHYVVIPRSDMRENYEEEYQYQRQKMEGRIRLPYNITMDAKIVKALLNAGVESRNLSPMLSRYKPKNWDKDYPGVSYGSYVIKQAEKNSQEKRQVQEQFIVRTRTTTNNTDNTSA
;
A
#
# COMPACT_ATOMS: atom_id res chain seq x y z
N MET A 1 -30.19 -21.81 -19.52
CA MET A 1 -28.78 -21.39 -19.38
C MET A 1 -28.24 -21.09 -20.78
N ARG A 2 -27.60 -19.93 -21.02
CA ARG A 2 -26.76 -19.78 -22.22
C ARG A 2 -25.59 -20.75 -22.07
N ASN A 3 -25.24 -21.45 -23.15
CA ASN A 3 -24.14 -22.40 -23.15
C ASN A 3 -22.83 -21.65 -22.84
N ILE A 4 -22.10 -22.04 -21.77
CA ILE A 4 -20.83 -21.40 -21.38
C ILE A 4 -19.83 -21.35 -22.53
N THR A 5 -19.87 -22.34 -23.43
CA THR A 5 -19.06 -22.36 -24.65
C THR A 5 -19.37 -21.19 -25.57
N VAL A 6 -20.65 -20.90 -25.78
CA VAL A 6 -21.08 -19.78 -26.64
C VAL A 6 -20.71 -18.45 -25.98
N GLU A 7 -20.92 -18.33 -24.67
CA GLU A 7 -20.60 -17.12 -23.92
C GLU A 7 -19.10 -16.84 -23.88
N TYR A 8 -18.27 -17.89 -23.69
CA TYR A 8 -16.81 -17.80 -23.73
C TYR A 8 -16.30 -17.34 -25.09
N LEU A 9 -16.82 -17.93 -26.18
CA LEU A 9 -16.41 -17.57 -27.54
C LEU A 9 -16.84 -16.15 -27.92
N ASP A 10 -18.03 -15.71 -27.52
CA ASP A 10 -18.49 -14.33 -27.72
C ASP A 10 -17.62 -13.32 -26.95
N LEU A 11 -17.30 -13.63 -25.69
CA LEU A 11 -16.39 -12.82 -24.88
C LEU A 11 -14.99 -12.72 -25.50
N LEU A 12 -14.41 -13.84 -25.92
CA LEU A 12 -13.12 -13.88 -26.61
C LEU A 12 -13.13 -13.02 -27.87
N GLY A 13 -14.15 -13.17 -28.71
CA GLY A 13 -14.30 -12.39 -29.95
C GLY A 13 -14.30 -10.88 -29.67
N LYS A 14 -15.03 -10.43 -28.65
CA LYS A 14 -15.08 -9.02 -28.25
C LYS A 14 -13.72 -8.53 -27.73
N ILE A 15 -13.06 -9.30 -26.86
CA ILE A 15 -11.76 -8.94 -26.26
C ILE A 15 -10.70 -8.77 -27.35
N ILE A 16 -10.64 -9.70 -28.31
CA ILE A 16 -9.68 -9.66 -29.41
C ILE A 16 -9.91 -8.42 -30.30
N VAL A 17 -11.17 -8.08 -30.57
CA VAL A 17 -11.52 -6.89 -31.37
C VAL A 17 -11.19 -5.60 -30.62
N GLU A 18 -11.47 -5.53 -29.33
CA GLU A 18 -11.15 -4.36 -28.49
C GLU A 18 -9.63 -4.09 -28.43
N ARG A 19 -8.81 -5.13 -28.23
CA ARG A 19 -7.34 -4.99 -28.18
C ARG A 19 -6.74 -4.56 -29.52
N LYS A 20 -7.23 -5.13 -30.63
CA LYS A 20 -6.80 -4.71 -31.98
C LYS A 20 -7.11 -3.24 -32.30
N LYS A 21 -8.09 -2.64 -31.61
CA LYS A 21 -8.38 -1.20 -31.74
C LYS A 21 -7.46 -0.33 -30.88
N GLN A 22 -6.91 -0.87 -29.79
CA GLN A 22 -5.99 -0.17 -28.88
C GLN A 22 -4.54 -0.22 -29.37
N ASP A 23 -4.13 -1.29 -30.05
CA ASP A 23 -2.75 -1.51 -30.52
C ASP A 23 -2.49 -1.08 -31.97
N SER A 24 -3.11 0.01 -32.44
CA SER A 24 -2.95 0.51 -33.81
C SER A 24 -1.56 1.10 -34.09
N GLY A 25 -0.53 0.25 -34.11
CA GLY A 25 0.84 0.62 -34.49
C GLY A 25 1.97 -0.34 -34.09
N ILE A 26 1.71 -1.37 -33.26
CA ILE A 26 2.78 -2.26 -32.75
C ILE A 26 2.62 -3.67 -33.35
N PRO A 27 3.67 -4.29 -33.93
CA PRO A 27 3.58 -5.66 -34.44
C PRO A 27 3.30 -6.66 -33.31
N PRO A 28 2.57 -7.76 -33.58
CA PRO A 28 2.07 -8.65 -32.53
C PRO A 28 3.23 -9.26 -31.73
N GLN A 29 3.30 -8.90 -30.44
CA GLN A 29 4.20 -9.52 -29.47
C GLN A 29 3.64 -10.90 -29.12
N ASN A 30 4.45 -11.94 -29.30
CA ASN A 30 4.24 -13.32 -28.83
C ASN A 30 2.76 -13.79 -28.69
N ARG A 31 2.23 -14.46 -29.73
CA ARG A 31 0.85 -15.01 -29.75
C ARG A 31 0.46 -15.85 -28.52
N GLN A 32 1.41 -16.48 -27.84
CA GLN A 32 1.10 -17.22 -26.60
C GLN A 32 0.75 -16.27 -25.44
N ALA A 33 1.43 -15.14 -25.31
CA ALA A 33 1.14 -14.13 -24.30
C ALA A 33 -0.23 -13.46 -24.54
N GLU A 34 -0.54 -13.11 -25.78
CA GLU A 34 -1.86 -12.55 -26.14
C GLU A 34 -3.01 -13.51 -25.82
N ASN A 35 -2.88 -14.79 -26.20
CA ASN A 35 -3.89 -15.81 -25.91
C ASN A 35 -4.08 -16.04 -24.41
N TYR A 36 -2.98 -16.05 -23.65
CA TYR A 36 -3.00 -16.13 -22.19
C TYR A 36 -3.82 -14.99 -21.58
N GLU A 37 -3.51 -13.75 -21.96
CA GLU A 37 -4.19 -12.56 -21.46
C GLU A 37 -5.67 -12.49 -21.87
N ASN A 38 -6.00 -12.96 -23.08
CA ASN A 38 -7.38 -13.04 -23.55
C ASN A 38 -8.19 -14.07 -22.75
N ASP A 39 -7.61 -15.26 -22.51
CA ASP A 39 -8.24 -16.31 -21.72
C ASP A 39 -8.42 -15.88 -20.27
N LEU A 40 -7.43 -15.21 -19.68
CA LEU A 40 -7.51 -14.63 -18.34
C LEU A 40 -8.67 -13.64 -18.24
N THR A 41 -8.75 -12.69 -19.18
CA THR A 41 -9.84 -11.71 -19.24
C THR A 41 -11.21 -12.37 -19.43
N ALA A 42 -11.31 -13.42 -20.25
CA ALA A 42 -12.54 -14.16 -20.49
C ALA A 42 -12.96 -14.97 -19.25
N SER A 43 -12.03 -15.67 -18.57
CA SER A 43 -12.31 -16.40 -17.32
C SER A 43 -12.90 -15.48 -16.27
N ILE A 44 -12.30 -14.30 -16.09
CA ILE A 44 -12.80 -13.30 -15.15
C ILE A 44 -14.25 -12.92 -15.46
N ARG A 45 -14.55 -12.54 -16.71
CA ARG A 45 -15.91 -12.12 -17.11
C ARG A 45 -16.93 -13.26 -16.98
N LEU A 46 -16.53 -14.51 -17.12
CA LEU A 46 -17.39 -15.66 -16.88
C LEU A 46 -17.66 -15.87 -15.39
N LEU A 47 -16.63 -15.78 -14.55
CA LEU A 47 -16.80 -15.91 -13.10
C LEU A 47 -17.64 -14.75 -12.53
N GLU A 48 -17.47 -13.52 -13.05
CA GLU A 48 -18.32 -12.35 -12.74
C GLU A 48 -19.79 -12.61 -13.09
N LYS A 49 -20.05 -13.32 -14.20
CA LYS A 49 -21.40 -13.74 -14.61
C LYS A 49 -21.95 -14.90 -13.79
N GLY A 50 -21.19 -15.41 -12.82
CA GLY A 50 -21.60 -16.46 -11.89
C GLY A 50 -21.40 -17.89 -12.38
N TYR A 51 -20.63 -18.10 -13.47
CA TYR A 51 -20.24 -19.46 -13.86
C TYR A 51 -19.29 -20.07 -12.82
N ASP A 52 -19.38 -21.37 -12.57
CA ASP A 52 -18.52 -22.06 -11.61
C ASP A 52 -17.11 -22.32 -12.18
N VAL A 53 -16.13 -22.43 -11.30
CA VAL A 53 -14.70 -22.62 -11.63
C VAL A 53 -14.49 -23.84 -12.52
N LYS A 54 -15.19 -24.95 -12.27
CA LYS A 54 -15.03 -26.20 -13.03
C LYS A 54 -15.50 -26.03 -14.47
N SER A 55 -16.64 -25.36 -14.66
CA SER A 55 -17.16 -25.02 -15.99
C SER A 55 -16.22 -24.08 -16.76
N VAL A 56 -15.66 -23.06 -16.09
CA VAL A 56 -14.71 -22.12 -16.70
C VAL A 56 -13.39 -22.81 -17.08
N MET A 57 -12.86 -23.67 -16.21
CA MET A 57 -11.68 -24.48 -16.53
C MET A 57 -11.91 -25.40 -17.72
N SER A 58 -13.08 -26.06 -17.78
CA SER A 58 -13.42 -26.93 -18.91
C SER A 58 -13.48 -26.16 -20.21
N VAL A 59 -14.16 -25.00 -20.24
CA VAL A 59 -14.33 -24.26 -21.48
C VAL A 59 -13.00 -23.72 -22.01
N ILE A 60 -12.09 -23.26 -21.13
CA ILE A 60 -10.74 -22.85 -21.53
C ILE A 60 -9.98 -24.05 -22.09
N ARG A 61 -9.92 -25.16 -21.34
CA ARG A 61 -9.21 -26.37 -21.77
C ARG A 61 -9.70 -26.88 -23.13
N ASP A 62 -11.01 -26.82 -23.38
CA ASP A 62 -11.63 -27.46 -24.53
C ASP A 62 -11.75 -26.52 -25.74
N LYS A 63 -11.71 -25.19 -25.56
CA LYS A 63 -12.04 -24.19 -26.60
C LYS A 63 -11.02 -23.06 -26.76
N SER A 64 -10.04 -22.93 -25.87
CA SER A 64 -9.02 -21.88 -25.98
C SER A 64 -8.21 -22.04 -27.28
N PRO A 65 -7.83 -20.93 -27.95
CA PRO A 65 -6.87 -20.95 -29.05
C PRO A 65 -5.52 -21.59 -28.68
N MET A 66 -5.18 -21.64 -27.38
CA MET A 66 -3.96 -22.25 -26.86
C MET A 66 -3.88 -23.76 -27.08
N THR A 67 -5.02 -24.44 -27.25
CA THR A 67 -5.06 -25.88 -27.57
C THR A 67 -4.29 -26.25 -28.85
N LYS A 68 -4.14 -25.31 -29.79
CA LYS A 68 -3.37 -25.52 -31.04
C LYS A 68 -1.87 -25.23 -30.90
N LEU A 69 -1.48 -24.55 -29.82
CA LEU A 69 -0.12 -24.07 -29.60
C LEU A 69 0.64 -24.90 -28.56
N LEU A 70 -0.07 -25.67 -27.74
CA LEU A 70 0.51 -26.53 -26.72
C LEU A 70 0.65 -27.98 -27.20
N PRO A 71 1.67 -28.70 -26.72
CA PRO A 71 2.05 -30.00 -27.27
C PRO A 71 1.08 -31.13 -26.89
N ASP A 72 0.41 -31.05 -25.74
CA ASP A 72 -0.49 -32.11 -25.28
C ASP A 72 -1.55 -31.63 -24.26
N VAL A 73 -2.39 -32.59 -23.84
CA VAL A 73 -3.47 -32.38 -22.85
C VAL A 73 -2.93 -32.00 -21.47
N ARG A 74 -1.75 -32.50 -21.06
CA ARG A 74 -1.16 -32.16 -19.75
C ARG A 74 -0.68 -30.72 -19.73
N ALA A 75 -0.05 -30.26 -20.81
CA ALA A 75 0.34 -28.87 -21.00
C ALA A 75 -0.89 -27.95 -20.97
N MET A 76 -2.01 -28.37 -21.57
CA MET A 76 -3.26 -27.61 -21.50
C MET A 76 -3.85 -27.55 -20.08
N VAL A 77 -3.73 -28.63 -19.30
CA VAL A 77 -4.16 -28.65 -17.88
C VAL A 77 -3.31 -27.69 -17.04
N LEU A 78 -1.99 -27.69 -17.22
CA LEU A 78 -1.08 -26.75 -16.54
C LEU A 78 -1.36 -25.30 -16.95
N TYR A 79 -1.58 -25.05 -18.25
CA TYR A 79 -1.95 -23.74 -18.77
C TYR A 79 -3.25 -23.23 -18.15
N THR A 80 -4.31 -24.03 -18.18
CA THR A 80 -5.60 -23.65 -17.57
C THR A 80 -5.44 -23.42 -16.08
N GLY A 81 -4.65 -24.24 -15.38
CA GLY A 81 -4.29 -24.02 -13.97
C GLY A 81 -3.65 -22.65 -13.75
N LYS A 82 -2.67 -22.28 -14.58
CA LYS A 82 -1.97 -20.98 -14.53
C LYS A 82 -2.86 -19.78 -14.87
N VAL A 83 -3.78 -19.92 -15.84
CA VAL A 83 -4.78 -18.88 -16.15
C VAL A 83 -5.66 -18.64 -14.93
N MET A 84 -6.17 -19.72 -14.35
CA MET A 84 -7.06 -19.65 -13.19
C MET A 84 -6.34 -19.13 -11.95
N GLU A 85 -5.10 -19.53 -11.69
CA GLU A 85 -4.29 -19.02 -10.58
C GLU A 85 -4.16 -17.48 -10.59
N ASN A 86 -4.01 -16.90 -11.79
CA ASN A 86 -3.83 -15.46 -11.96
C ASN A 86 -5.15 -14.66 -12.01
N VAL A 87 -6.32 -15.33 -12.02
CA VAL A 87 -7.63 -14.66 -11.94
C VAL A 87 -7.71 -13.78 -10.69
N ASN A 88 -7.30 -14.32 -9.54
CA ASN A 88 -7.32 -13.58 -8.29
C ASN A 88 -6.32 -12.42 -8.31
N ASP A 89 -5.17 -12.55 -8.98
CA ASP A 89 -4.21 -11.45 -9.11
C ASP A 89 -4.81 -10.29 -9.91
N VAL A 90 -5.52 -10.60 -11.00
CA VAL A 90 -6.18 -9.60 -11.83
C VAL A 90 -7.44 -9.03 -11.18
N TRP A 91 -8.15 -9.79 -10.34
CA TRP A 91 -9.28 -9.27 -9.57
C TRP A 91 -8.86 -8.40 -8.40
N THR A 92 -7.79 -8.76 -7.69
CA THR A 92 -7.14 -7.85 -6.74
C THR A 92 -6.77 -6.56 -7.45
N MET A 93 -6.18 -6.65 -8.65
CA MET A 93 -5.93 -5.50 -9.50
C MET A 93 -7.22 -4.78 -10.00
N ARG A 94 -8.38 -5.41 -10.17
CA ARG A 94 -9.61 -4.76 -10.68
C ARG A 94 -10.48 -4.11 -9.59
N ALA A 95 -10.53 -4.71 -8.40
CA ALA A 95 -11.04 -4.08 -7.18
C ALA A 95 -10.21 -2.84 -6.80
N GLU A 96 -9.01 -2.70 -7.37
CA GLU A 96 -8.16 -1.52 -7.32
C GLU A 96 -8.41 -0.55 -8.49
N ARG A 97 -9.46 -0.68 -9.33
CA ARG A 97 -9.53 0.03 -10.65
C ARG A 97 -10.86 0.68 -11.03
N SER A 98 -11.89 0.74 -10.19
CA SER A 98 -13.11 1.46 -10.58
C SER A 98 -12.85 2.98 -10.61
N LEU A 99 -13.30 3.68 -11.66
CA LEU A 99 -13.11 5.15 -11.77
C LEU A 99 -13.76 5.90 -10.60
N LEU A 100 -14.85 5.34 -10.05
CA LEU A 100 -15.58 5.93 -8.93
C LEU A 100 -14.81 5.74 -7.61
N GLU A 101 -14.20 4.58 -7.39
CA GLU A 101 -13.27 4.35 -6.27
C GLU A 101 -12.02 5.21 -6.40
N ALA A 102 -11.45 5.33 -7.61
CA ALA A 102 -10.27 6.15 -7.86
C ALA A 102 -10.58 7.63 -7.57
N ALA A 103 -11.74 8.14 -8.03
CA ALA A 103 -12.20 9.49 -7.72
C ALA A 103 -12.44 9.68 -6.21
N GLY A 104 -13.05 8.71 -5.54
CA GLY A 104 -13.25 8.74 -4.09
C GLY A 104 -11.93 8.67 -3.30
N SER A 105 -10.95 7.87 -3.74
CA SER A 105 -9.61 7.81 -3.14
C SER A 105 -8.90 9.15 -3.27
N TYR A 106 -8.86 9.70 -4.49
CA TYR A 106 -8.29 11.02 -4.75
C TYR A 106 -8.95 12.10 -3.90
N GLN A 107 -10.28 12.19 -3.86
CA GLN A 107 -10.99 13.21 -3.07
C GLN A 107 -10.69 13.13 -1.57
N ARG A 108 -10.61 11.93 -0.99
CA ARG A 108 -10.32 11.75 0.43
C ARG A 108 -8.87 12.09 0.77
N ARG A 109 -7.94 11.73 -0.10
CA ARG A 109 -6.52 12.02 0.07
C ARG A 109 -6.22 13.50 -0.16
N ILE A 110 -6.74 14.10 -1.23
CA ILE A 110 -6.49 15.52 -1.56
C ILE A 110 -7.13 16.47 -0.54
N ALA A 111 -8.32 16.14 0.00
CA ALA A 111 -8.93 16.92 1.09
C ALA A 111 -8.10 16.90 2.38
N ALA A 112 -7.26 15.89 2.55
CA ALA A 112 -6.33 15.75 3.67
C ALA A 112 -4.90 16.19 3.34
N GLN A 113 -4.55 16.27 2.06
CA GLN A 113 -3.25 16.70 1.57
C GLN A 113 -3.15 18.22 1.79
N ARG A 114 -2.30 18.64 2.72
CA ARG A 114 -2.07 20.06 3.04
C ARG A 114 -0.80 20.61 2.38
N SER A 115 -0.50 20.11 1.18
CA SER A 115 0.62 20.63 0.37
C SER A 115 0.24 21.97 -0.24
N THR A 116 1.14 22.94 -0.13
CA THR A 116 0.97 24.33 -0.60
C THR A 116 1.22 24.47 -2.09
N SER A 117 2.09 23.61 -2.63
CA SER A 117 2.17 23.37 -4.06
C SER A 117 1.06 22.37 -4.42
N ALA A 118 0.04 22.87 -5.14
CA ALA A 118 -1.05 22.04 -5.67
C ALA A 118 -0.49 20.84 -6.47
N ILE A 119 0.54 21.09 -7.29
CA ILE A 119 1.17 20.03 -8.10
C ILE A 119 1.91 19.00 -7.24
N ARG A 120 2.55 19.41 -6.13
CA ARG A 120 3.20 18.47 -5.21
C ARG A 120 2.18 17.65 -4.42
N GLY A 121 1.07 18.27 -4.03
CA GLY A 121 -0.05 17.59 -3.37
C GLY A 121 -0.64 16.52 -4.29
N ASP A 122 -0.96 16.89 -5.52
CA ASP A 122 -1.47 15.97 -6.54
C ASP A 122 -0.48 14.85 -6.87
N TYR A 123 0.82 15.15 -6.89
CA TYR A 123 1.85 14.12 -7.08
C TYR A 123 1.83 13.10 -5.95
N GLN A 124 1.83 13.55 -4.70
CA GLN A 124 1.84 12.66 -3.54
C GLN A 124 0.56 11.82 -3.45
N VAL A 125 -0.61 12.41 -3.72
CA VAL A 125 -1.87 11.68 -3.83
C VAL A 125 -1.82 10.68 -4.98
N GLY A 126 -1.33 11.11 -6.14
CA GLY A 126 -1.22 10.26 -7.33
C GLY A 126 -0.31 9.05 -7.11
N MET A 127 0.87 9.23 -6.49
CA MET A 127 1.75 8.12 -6.13
C MET A 127 1.11 7.19 -5.09
N ALA A 128 0.37 7.74 -4.11
CA ALA A 128 -0.40 6.94 -3.17
C ALA A 128 -1.47 6.08 -3.86
N MET A 129 -2.18 6.67 -4.82
CA MET A 129 -3.14 5.95 -5.63
C MET A 129 -2.48 4.82 -6.45
N ILE A 130 -1.32 5.07 -7.04
CA ILE A 130 -0.62 4.06 -7.84
C ILE A 130 -0.06 2.93 -6.97
N LEU A 131 0.67 3.27 -5.92
CA LEU A 131 1.47 2.29 -5.18
C LEU A 131 0.74 1.66 -3.98
N LYS A 132 -0.08 2.42 -3.26
CA LYS A 132 -0.87 1.89 -2.13
C LYS A 132 -2.23 1.38 -2.56
N ASP A 133 -2.86 2.06 -3.53
CA ASP A 133 -4.20 1.72 -3.98
C ASP A 133 -4.24 0.90 -5.27
N GLY A 134 -3.11 0.69 -5.95
CA GLY A 134 -3.00 -0.17 -7.13
C GLY A 134 -3.62 0.41 -8.40
N PHE A 135 -4.00 1.70 -8.40
CA PHE A 135 -4.59 2.34 -9.57
C PHE A 135 -3.57 2.49 -10.70
N HIS A 136 -3.98 2.18 -11.94
CA HIS A 136 -3.15 2.40 -13.11
C HIS A 136 -2.92 3.90 -13.35
N LEU A 137 -1.72 4.29 -13.80
CA LEU A 137 -1.36 5.71 -14.05
C LEU A 137 -2.41 6.42 -14.92
N SER A 138 -2.83 5.80 -16.03
CA SER A 138 -3.86 6.38 -16.92
C SER A 138 -5.23 6.62 -16.27
N LEU A 139 -5.56 5.89 -15.20
CA LEU A 139 -6.79 6.11 -14.44
C LEU A 139 -6.61 7.26 -13.44
N VAL A 140 -5.45 7.32 -12.79
CA VAL A 140 -5.06 8.43 -11.90
C VAL A 140 -5.03 9.75 -12.69
N GLU A 141 -4.46 9.75 -13.88
CA GLU A 141 -4.47 10.89 -14.80
C GLU A 141 -5.89 11.40 -15.09
N GLN A 142 -6.81 10.47 -15.40
CA GLN A 142 -8.21 10.81 -15.66
C GLN A 142 -8.91 11.40 -14.44
N VAL A 143 -8.63 10.88 -13.24
CA VAL A 143 -9.22 11.39 -12.00
C VAL A 143 -8.70 12.78 -11.67
N ILE A 144 -7.38 13.00 -11.75
CA ILE A 144 -6.75 14.28 -11.46
C ILE A 144 -7.22 15.36 -12.46
N ARG A 145 -7.32 15.03 -13.75
CA ARG A 145 -7.84 15.95 -14.78
C ARG A 145 -9.31 16.31 -14.59
N ARG A 146 -10.13 15.39 -14.07
CA ARG A 146 -11.58 15.61 -13.80
C ARG A 146 -11.85 16.23 -12.44
N SER A 147 -10.82 16.40 -11.61
CA SER A 147 -10.94 17.04 -10.30
C SER A 147 -11.43 18.47 -10.44
N ALA A 148 -12.42 18.83 -9.61
CA ALA A 148 -12.88 20.22 -9.52
C ALA A 148 -11.75 21.18 -9.06
N MET A 149 -10.74 20.67 -8.37
CA MET A 149 -9.59 21.46 -7.88
C MET A 149 -8.65 21.88 -9.02
N ASN A 150 -8.62 21.13 -10.13
CA ASN A 150 -7.72 21.36 -11.26
C ASN A 150 -8.45 21.89 -12.50
N ARG A 151 -9.64 22.47 -12.32
CA ARG A 151 -10.50 22.93 -13.42
C ARG A 151 -9.84 24.02 -14.27
N ASP A 152 -8.98 24.82 -13.64
CA ASP A 152 -8.27 25.94 -14.26
C ASP A 152 -6.78 25.63 -14.54
N ALA A 153 -6.34 24.39 -14.30
CA ALA A 153 -4.96 23.97 -14.54
C ALA A 153 -4.69 23.84 -16.06
N ASP A 154 -3.52 24.31 -16.50
CA ASP A 154 -3.11 24.23 -17.90
C ASP A 154 -2.44 22.89 -18.24
N GLU A 155 -2.18 22.63 -19.53
CA GLU A 155 -1.50 21.39 -19.92
C GLU A 155 -0.03 21.34 -19.47
N SER A 156 0.59 22.47 -19.16
CA SER A 156 1.95 22.49 -18.61
C SER A 156 1.98 21.88 -17.21
N TYR A 157 0.98 22.19 -16.38
CA TYR A 157 0.76 21.59 -15.07
C TYR A 157 0.62 20.07 -15.18
N PHE A 158 -0.28 19.61 -16.04
CA PHE A 158 -0.55 18.17 -16.21
C PHE A 158 0.65 17.43 -16.80
N ASN A 159 1.34 17.98 -17.79
CA ASN A 159 2.53 17.37 -18.37
C ASN A 159 3.65 17.23 -17.32
N THR A 160 3.87 18.25 -16.50
CA THR A 160 4.87 18.21 -15.42
C THR A 160 4.50 17.16 -14.37
N LEU A 161 3.22 17.12 -13.96
CA LEU A 161 2.72 16.18 -12.95
C LEU A 161 2.80 14.72 -13.44
N PHE A 162 2.27 14.43 -14.63
CA PHE A 162 2.17 13.06 -15.13
C PHE A 162 3.53 12.53 -15.59
N SER A 163 4.41 13.39 -16.12
CA SER A 163 5.80 13.00 -16.34
C SER A 163 6.48 12.62 -15.03
N ALA A 164 6.28 13.40 -13.95
CA ALA A 164 6.85 13.08 -12.65
C ALA A 164 6.26 11.77 -12.08
N LEU A 165 4.94 11.56 -12.19
CA LEU A 165 4.28 10.34 -11.70
C LEU A 165 4.78 9.09 -12.44
N SER A 166 4.95 9.18 -13.75
CA SER A 166 5.53 8.10 -14.57
C SER A 166 6.99 7.80 -14.19
N ASP A 167 7.82 8.83 -14.03
CA ASP A 167 9.23 8.68 -13.60
C ASP A 167 9.29 8.09 -12.18
N GLY A 168 8.47 8.61 -11.26
CA GLY A 168 8.34 8.09 -9.89
C GLY A 168 7.94 6.62 -9.87
N GLN A 169 6.88 6.24 -10.60
CA GLN A 169 6.42 4.86 -10.72
C GLN A 169 7.54 3.94 -11.25
N SER A 170 8.26 4.38 -12.29
CA SER A 170 9.36 3.62 -12.89
C SER A 170 10.48 3.39 -11.88
N ARG A 171 10.89 4.42 -11.13
CA ARG A 171 11.92 4.31 -10.09
C ARG A 171 11.52 3.37 -8.96
N TYR A 172 10.28 3.43 -8.50
CA TYR A 172 9.77 2.47 -7.52
C TYR A 172 9.79 1.04 -8.06
N ALA A 173 9.39 0.83 -9.31
CA ALA A 173 9.44 -0.50 -9.94
C ALA A 173 10.88 -1.03 -10.04
N GLU A 174 11.84 -0.17 -10.39
CA GLU A 174 13.26 -0.54 -10.46
C GLU A 174 13.86 -0.87 -9.09
N ILE A 175 13.47 -0.14 -8.03
CA ILE A 175 13.87 -0.46 -6.65
C ILE A 175 13.32 -1.83 -6.25
N LEU A 176 12.02 -2.06 -6.46
CA LEU A 176 11.35 -3.31 -6.08
C LEU A 176 11.84 -4.52 -6.89
N ALA A 177 12.29 -4.32 -8.12
CA ALA A 177 12.85 -5.36 -8.99
C ALA A 177 14.35 -5.63 -8.77
N TYR A 178 15.04 -4.83 -7.94
CA TYR A 178 16.50 -4.88 -7.80
C TYR A 178 16.97 -6.14 -7.06
N ASP A 179 17.44 -7.18 -7.76
CA ASP A 179 17.82 -8.49 -7.20
C ASP A 179 19.30 -8.84 -7.43
N ALA A 180 20.15 -7.84 -7.66
CA ALA A 180 21.55 -8.09 -8.00
C ALA A 180 22.41 -8.36 -6.75
N ASP A 181 23.06 -9.52 -6.71
CA ASP A 181 24.05 -9.92 -5.69
C ASP A 181 25.27 -8.99 -5.67
N THR A 182 25.57 -8.32 -6.78
CA THR A 182 26.69 -7.38 -6.93
C THR A 182 26.21 -6.04 -7.50
N MET A 183 26.68 -4.94 -6.91
CA MET A 183 26.44 -3.59 -7.41
C MET A 183 27.33 -3.29 -8.62
N HIS A 184 26.74 -2.80 -9.71
CA HIS A 184 27.46 -2.52 -10.96
C HIS A 184 27.52 -1.03 -11.31
N SER A 185 26.78 -0.19 -10.59
CA SER A 185 26.72 1.26 -10.78
C SER A 185 26.45 2.01 -9.48
N GLU A 186 26.73 3.31 -9.47
CA GLU A 186 26.45 4.23 -8.36
C GLU A 186 24.95 4.24 -8.00
N VAL A 187 24.09 4.00 -9.00
CA VAL A 187 22.61 3.95 -8.86
C VAL A 187 22.17 2.69 -8.09
N ASP A 188 22.90 1.59 -8.26
CA ASP A 188 22.59 0.32 -7.60
C ASP A 188 22.80 0.38 -6.08
N VAL A 189 23.71 1.25 -5.62
CA VAL A 189 23.89 1.54 -4.19
C VAL A 189 22.57 2.00 -3.60
N TYR A 190 21.96 3.04 -4.17
CA TYR A 190 20.68 3.54 -3.63
C TYR A 190 19.57 2.49 -3.76
N ARG A 191 19.44 1.82 -4.91
CA ARG A 191 18.36 0.84 -5.14
C ARG A 191 18.42 -0.32 -4.16
N LYS A 192 19.62 -0.86 -3.87
CA LYS A 192 19.79 -1.94 -2.88
C LYS A 192 19.32 -1.50 -1.51
N PHE A 193 19.86 -0.41 -0.98
CA PHE A 193 19.54 0.05 0.38
C PHE A 193 18.09 0.52 0.50
N ALA A 194 17.53 1.13 -0.56
CA ALA A 194 16.11 1.48 -0.60
C ALA A 194 15.21 0.24 -0.60
N ARG A 195 15.54 -0.80 -1.37
CA ARG A 195 14.80 -2.07 -1.37
C ARG A 195 14.86 -2.76 -0.02
N GLU A 196 16.06 -2.93 0.54
CA GLU A 196 16.26 -3.52 1.87
C GLU A 196 15.50 -2.75 2.95
N TYR A 197 15.51 -1.42 2.89
CA TYR A 197 14.76 -0.57 3.80
C TYR A 197 13.24 -0.80 3.63
N MET A 198 12.72 -0.73 2.41
CA MET A 198 11.29 -0.92 2.13
C MET A 198 10.79 -2.31 2.52
N ASP A 199 11.59 -3.35 2.28
CA ASP A 199 11.28 -4.73 2.66
C ASP A 199 11.25 -4.87 4.19
N ARG A 200 12.24 -4.29 4.89
CA ARG A 200 12.33 -4.33 6.35
C ARG A 200 11.23 -3.53 7.05
N THR A 201 10.87 -2.36 6.56
CA THR A 201 9.91 -1.45 7.22
C THR A 201 8.49 -1.54 6.67
N HIS A 202 8.27 -2.43 5.69
CA HIS A 202 7.04 -2.55 4.93
C HIS A 202 6.52 -1.22 4.36
N THR A 203 7.43 -0.27 4.08
CA THR A 203 7.08 1.06 3.57
C THR A 203 6.83 0.97 2.07
N THR A 204 5.62 1.33 1.64
CA THR A 204 5.25 1.33 0.21
C THR A 204 5.66 2.61 -0.51
N ILE A 205 5.66 3.75 0.19
CA ILE A 205 5.99 5.07 -0.36
C ILE A 205 6.96 5.74 0.59
N LEU A 206 8.14 6.09 0.07
CA LEU A 206 9.20 6.73 0.83
C LEU A 206 8.82 8.19 1.14
N SER A 207 9.03 8.58 2.39
CA SER A 207 9.00 9.97 2.85
C SER A 207 10.42 10.57 2.88
N SER A 208 10.51 11.87 3.10
CA SER A 208 11.82 12.54 3.20
C SER A 208 12.63 12.07 4.42
N ASP A 209 11.97 11.58 5.47
CA ASP A 209 12.62 10.99 6.64
C ASP A 209 13.12 9.56 6.34
N ASP A 210 12.33 8.75 5.61
CA ASP A 210 12.78 7.43 5.13
C ASP A 210 14.05 7.54 4.28
N GLU A 211 14.11 8.55 3.42
CA GLU A 211 15.27 8.78 2.57
C GLU A 211 16.51 9.21 3.35
N GLN A 212 16.34 10.03 4.39
CA GLN A 212 17.45 10.34 5.30
C GLN A 212 17.98 9.08 5.96
N ASN A 213 17.11 8.18 6.42
CA ASN A 213 17.51 6.91 7.04
C ASN A 213 18.20 5.97 6.05
N ILE A 214 17.72 5.87 4.80
CA ILE A 214 18.38 5.09 3.74
C ILE A 214 19.79 5.62 3.52
N ILE A 215 19.93 6.94 3.39
CA ILE A 215 21.23 7.56 3.12
C ILE A 215 22.15 7.42 4.32
N GLU A 216 21.66 7.64 5.54
CA GLU A 216 22.42 7.41 6.78
C GLU A 216 22.92 5.96 6.86
N THR A 217 22.08 4.99 6.53
CA THR A 217 22.45 3.57 6.50
C THR A 217 23.58 3.31 5.51
N ILE A 218 23.53 3.93 4.32
CA ILE A 218 24.63 3.85 3.34
C ILE A 218 25.91 4.42 3.94
N TYR A 219 25.86 5.62 4.54
CA TYR A 219 27.04 6.21 5.17
C TYR A 219 27.60 5.34 6.30
N ARG A 220 26.75 4.73 7.13
CA ARG A 220 27.19 3.81 8.20
C ARG A 220 27.88 2.56 7.65
N ASP A 221 27.35 1.97 6.59
CA ASP A 221 27.98 0.82 5.90
C ASP A 221 29.37 1.20 5.34
N TYR A 222 29.49 2.37 4.70
CA TYR A 222 30.80 2.87 4.23
C TYR A 222 31.76 3.17 5.39
N MET A 223 31.29 3.80 6.47
CA MET A 223 32.10 4.06 7.65
C MET A 223 32.63 2.77 8.26
N GLN A 224 31.80 1.75 8.39
CA GLN A 224 32.19 0.46 8.94
C GLN A 224 33.30 -0.18 8.09
N ARG A 225 33.15 -0.22 6.77
CA ARG A 225 34.18 -0.76 5.85
C ARG A 225 35.50 0.01 5.94
N LEU A 226 35.45 1.33 5.97
CA LEU A 226 36.64 2.18 6.12
C LEU A 226 37.35 1.95 7.47
N GLN A 227 36.59 1.72 8.54
CA GLN A 227 37.15 1.40 9.85
C GLN A 227 37.76 0.00 9.91
N GLU A 228 37.18 -0.98 9.20
CA GLU A 228 37.73 -2.34 9.06
C GLU A 228 39.04 -2.34 8.26
N GLU A 229 39.11 -1.56 7.16
CA GLU A 229 40.31 -1.43 6.33
C GLU A 229 41.43 -0.62 7.01
N GLN A 230 41.06 0.41 7.79
CA GLN A 230 41.99 1.30 8.46
C GLN A 230 41.56 1.63 9.91
N PRO A 231 41.98 0.82 10.89
CA PRO A 231 41.56 0.95 12.29
C PRO A 231 41.89 2.29 12.95
N ASN A 232 42.89 3.01 12.41
CA ASN A 232 43.31 4.32 12.92
C ASN A 232 42.22 5.39 12.81
N TYR A 233 41.19 5.19 11.97
CA TYR A 233 40.06 6.12 11.86
C TYR A 233 39.03 6.01 12.99
N HIS A 234 39.13 5.02 13.89
CA HIS A 234 38.26 4.96 15.08
C HIS A 234 38.41 6.19 16.00
N ARG A 235 39.53 6.92 15.92
CA ARG A 235 39.85 8.04 16.83
C ARG A 235 39.83 9.42 16.16
N ASP A 236 39.73 9.51 14.83
CA ASP A 236 39.77 10.77 14.09
C ASP A 236 38.48 10.96 13.28
N THR A 237 37.47 11.47 13.98
CA THR A 237 36.13 11.71 13.45
C THR A 237 36.10 12.80 12.38
N GLN A 238 36.96 13.81 12.47
CA GLN A 238 37.04 14.88 11.46
C GLN A 238 37.61 14.36 10.13
N ARG A 239 38.66 13.54 10.19
CA ARG A 239 39.25 12.95 8.98
C ARG A 239 38.32 11.93 8.32
N MET A 240 37.56 11.17 9.11
CA MET A 240 36.50 10.30 8.60
C MET A 240 35.44 11.10 7.84
N MET A 241 34.98 12.23 8.38
CA MET A 241 34.00 13.07 7.69
C MET A 241 34.51 13.66 6.37
N ALA A 242 35.75 14.15 6.35
CA ALA A 242 36.34 14.68 5.12
C ALA A 242 36.37 13.61 4.00
N LEU A 243 36.70 12.36 4.34
CA LEU A 243 36.70 11.25 3.39
C LEU A 243 35.30 10.91 2.88
N LEU A 244 34.30 10.92 3.77
CA LEU A 244 32.90 10.67 3.39
C LEU A 244 32.34 11.77 2.48
N GLU A 245 32.68 13.04 2.74
CA GLU A 245 32.30 14.17 1.89
C GLU A 245 33.00 14.12 0.52
N GLU A 246 34.27 13.72 0.48
CA GLU A 246 35.05 13.66 -0.76
C GLU A 246 34.70 12.45 -1.64
N GLN A 247 34.55 11.27 -1.05
CA GLN A 247 34.47 10.01 -1.79
C GLN A 247 33.04 9.47 -1.94
N VAL A 248 32.21 9.61 -0.90
CA VAL A 248 30.89 8.97 -0.84
C VAL A 248 29.78 9.93 -1.29
N GLN A 249 29.85 11.19 -0.87
CA GLN A 249 28.80 12.17 -1.17
C GLN A 249 28.57 12.42 -2.68
N PRO A 250 29.59 12.50 -3.56
CA PRO A 250 29.37 12.70 -4.99
C PRO A 250 28.64 11.51 -5.65
N ILE A 251 29.01 10.28 -5.26
CA ILE A 251 28.40 9.04 -5.71
C ILE A 251 26.93 9.02 -5.27
N LEU A 252 26.66 9.29 -3.99
CA LEU A 252 25.30 9.30 -3.45
C LEU A 252 24.43 10.40 -4.06
N ARG A 253 24.98 11.59 -4.31
CA ARG A 253 24.25 12.66 -5.02
C ARG A 253 23.79 12.21 -6.39
N LYS A 254 24.67 11.57 -7.15
CA LYS A 254 24.34 11.03 -8.48
C LYS A 254 23.32 9.89 -8.38
N ALA A 255 23.46 9.00 -7.39
CA ALA A 255 22.52 7.92 -7.13
C ALA A 255 21.12 8.44 -6.81
N ILE A 256 20.98 9.43 -5.93
CA ILE A 256 19.69 10.04 -5.57
C ILE A 256 19.03 10.68 -6.80
N ILE A 257 19.78 11.46 -7.58
CA ILE A 257 19.26 12.12 -8.78
C ILE A 257 18.66 11.09 -9.76
N LEU A 258 19.29 9.92 -9.89
CA LEU A 258 18.92 8.90 -10.88
C LEU A 258 17.94 7.83 -10.36
N ALA A 259 17.98 7.49 -9.07
CA ALA A 259 17.19 6.40 -8.50
C ALA A 259 16.08 6.86 -7.55
N SER A 260 16.24 7.99 -6.85
CA SER A 260 15.28 8.37 -5.80
C SER A 260 13.92 8.74 -6.41
N PRO A 261 12.82 8.11 -5.97
CA PRO A 261 11.47 8.53 -6.34
C PRO A 261 11.09 9.88 -5.71
N ILE A 262 11.67 10.24 -4.57
CA ILE A 262 11.40 11.52 -3.89
C ILE A 262 12.07 12.67 -4.63
N TYR A 263 13.25 12.43 -5.23
CA TYR A 263 13.93 13.44 -6.02
C TYR A 263 13.05 13.93 -7.18
N VAL A 264 12.20 13.09 -7.78
CA VAL A 264 11.39 13.46 -8.95
C VAL A 264 10.03 14.10 -8.64
N GLU A 265 9.64 14.17 -7.36
CA GLU A 265 8.39 14.83 -6.91
C GLU A 265 8.13 16.17 -7.63
N ALA A 266 6.94 16.31 -8.20
CA ALA A 266 6.53 17.55 -8.85
C ALA A 266 6.45 18.70 -7.83
N GLY A 267 6.87 19.90 -8.22
CA GLY A 267 6.88 21.07 -7.33
C GLY A 267 8.01 21.09 -6.28
N ARG A 268 8.87 20.06 -6.19
CA ARG A 268 10.01 20.04 -5.28
C ARG A 268 11.22 20.80 -5.85
N ASN A 269 11.81 21.70 -5.05
CA ASN A 269 13.08 22.34 -5.40
C ASN A 269 14.24 21.35 -5.26
N LYS A 270 14.76 20.88 -6.39
CA LYS A 270 15.78 19.82 -6.45
C LYS A 270 17.10 20.21 -5.76
N LYS A 271 17.51 21.48 -5.88
CA LYS A 271 18.76 21.98 -5.32
C LYS A 271 18.69 22.07 -3.80
N GLU A 272 17.60 22.62 -3.28
CA GLU A 272 17.37 22.76 -1.83
C GLU A 272 17.18 21.40 -1.18
N TYR A 273 16.45 20.50 -1.84
CA TYR A 273 16.26 19.14 -1.36
C TYR A 273 17.59 18.40 -1.21
N LEU A 274 18.46 18.39 -2.23
CA LEU A 274 19.78 17.76 -2.12
C LEU A 274 20.65 18.42 -1.04
N ALA A 275 20.64 19.74 -0.93
CA ALA A 275 21.41 20.43 0.11
C ALA A 275 20.91 20.07 1.52
N GLY A 276 19.59 20.06 1.72
CA GLY A 276 18.94 19.68 2.97
C GLY A 276 19.30 18.26 3.38
N THR A 277 19.09 17.28 2.50
CA THR A 277 19.35 15.86 2.77
C THR A 277 20.77 15.61 3.26
N PHE A 278 21.79 16.21 2.63
CA PHE A 278 23.18 16.00 3.03
C PHE A 278 23.63 16.82 4.25
N SER A 279 22.88 17.86 4.63
CA SER A 279 23.23 18.69 5.79
C SER A 279 22.96 18.01 7.14
N VAL A 280 22.05 17.03 7.18
CA VAL A 280 21.59 16.34 8.40
C VAL A 280 22.47 15.14 8.76
N ILE A 281 23.09 14.52 7.76
CA ILE A 281 23.78 13.24 7.88
C ILE A 281 24.99 13.28 8.85
N PRO A 282 25.89 14.29 8.81
CA PRO A 282 27.05 14.31 9.71
C PRO A 282 26.64 14.22 11.19
N GLU A 283 25.60 14.95 11.58
CA GLU A 283 25.12 14.97 12.96
C GLU A 283 24.44 13.64 13.35
N SER A 284 23.67 13.03 12.43
CA SER A 284 23.06 11.71 12.67
C SER A 284 24.09 10.59 12.88
N LEU A 285 25.27 10.73 12.28
CA LEU A 285 26.39 9.80 12.42
C LEU A 285 27.22 10.04 13.69
N GLY A 286 26.88 11.05 14.51
CA GLY A 286 27.56 11.38 15.75
C GLY A 286 28.75 12.34 15.60
N PHE A 287 28.85 13.07 14.47
CA PHE A 287 29.87 14.09 14.27
C PHE A 287 29.37 15.45 14.78
N ASP A 288 29.89 15.89 15.92
CA ASP A 288 29.60 17.22 16.47
C ASP A 288 30.19 18.32 15.57
N ARG A 289 29.31 19.19 15.05
CA ARG A 289 29.75 20.47 14.47
C ARG A 289 30.01 21.46 15.59
N GLN A 290 31.27 21.70 15.92
CA GLN A 290 31.69 22.80 16.81
C GLN A 290 31.52 24.23 16.23
N ASN A 291 30.70 24.46 15.19
CA ASN A 291 30.64 25.76 14.53
C ASN A 291 29.25 26.42 14.57
N GLU A 292 29.18 27.50 15.35
CA GLU A 292 28.12 28.52 15.45
C GLU A 292 27.74 29.20 14.13
N SER A 293 28.31 28.82 12.99
CA SER A 293 28.03 29.42 11.67
C SER A 293 27.08 28.61 10.79
N ALA A 294 26.59 27.45 11.24
CA ALA A 294 25.71 26.57 10.44
C ALA A 294 24.21 26.98 10.48
N TYR A 295 23.82 27.91 11.35
CA TYR A 295 22.42 28.29 11.57
C TYR A 295 21.74 29.00 10.38
N THR A 296 22.50 29.48 9.39
CA THR A 296 21.99 30.25 8.24
C THR A 296 21.73 29.43 6.98
N ASN A 297 22.26 28.20 6.87
CA ASN A 297 22.16 27.39 5.65
C ASN A 297 21.11 26.28 5.68
N LEU A 298 20.48 26.03 6.84
CA LEU A 298 19.42 25.02 7.01
C LEU A 298 18.03 25.46 6.51
N THR A 299 17.86 26.72 6.08
CA THR A 299 16.52 27.33 5.92
C THR A 299 16.22 28.03 4.59
N LYS A 300 17.14 28.09 3.62
CA LYS A 300 16.77 28.49 2.24
C LYS A 300 16.08 27.32 1.55
N GLY A 301 14.74 27.29 1.64
CA GLY A 301 13.89 26.33 0.94
C GLY A 301 12.67 25.82 1.68
N LEU A 302 12.46 26.23 2.93
CA LEU A 302 11.23 25.92 3.64
C LEU A 302 10.18 26.98 3.28
N ALA A 303 9.60 26.89 2.10
CA ALA A 303 8.39 27.62 1.74
C ALA A 303 7.19 26.67 1.89
N GLU A 304 6.25 27.12 2.72
CA GLU A 304 4.83 26.80 2.65
C GLU A 304 4.39 25.37 3.07
N GLU A 305 4.01 25.24 4.35
CA GLU A 305 2.98 24.37 4.93
C GLU A 305 2.30 25.24 6.00
N LYS A 306 1.16 24.84 6.61
CA LYS A 306 0.62 25.58 7.78
C LYS A 306 1.77 25.84 8.76
N THR A 307 1.94 27.10 9.17
CA THR A 307 3.13 27.59 9.89
C THR A 307 3.55 26.67 11.04
N ASP A 308 2.58 26.10 11.76
CA ASP A 308 2.81 25.28 12.95
C ASP A 308 3.49 23.94 12.65
N HIS A 309 3.15 23.28 11.55
CA HIS A 309 3.74 21.97 11.18
C HIS A 309 5.17 22.14 10.68
N LYS A 310 5.39 23.18 9.87
CA LYS A 310 6.70 23.55 9.34
C LYS A 310 7.68 23.86 10.47
N TYR A 311 7.28 24.78 11.36
CA TYR A 311 8.10 25.17 12.49
C TYR A 311 8.19 24.06 13.55
N GLY A 312 7.14 23.26 13.69
CA GLY A 312 7.12 22.06 14.52
C GLY A 312 8.14 21.01 14.07
N ARG A 313 8.16 20.63 12.79
CA ARG A 313 9.15 19.68 12.24
C ARG A 313 10.58 20.20 12.41
N ALA A 314 10.81 21.48 12.11
CA ALA A 314 12.11 22.10 12.30
C ALA A 314 12.53 22.04 13.78
N ALA A 315 11.64 22.39 14.71
CA ALA A 315 11.89 22.33 16.14
C ALA A 315 12.14 20.89 16.63
N ILE A 316 11.34 19.91 16.19
CA ILE A 316 11.54 18.48 16.49
C ILE A 316 12.92 18.05 16.03
N GLN A 317 13.32 18.41 14.81
CA GLN A 317 14.61 18.05 14.26
C GLN A 317 15.77 18.67 15.04
N LEU A 318 15.66 19.94 15.43
CA LEU A 318 16.67 20.61 16.25
C LEU A 318 16.76 20.01 17.66
N LEU A 319 15.62 19.69 18.28
CA LEU A 319 15.58 19.06 19.61
C LEU A 319 16.10 17.61 19.59
N ARG A 320 15.84 16.83 18.53
CA ARG A 320 16.45 15.50 18.34
C ARG A 320 17.98 15.56 18.28
N ARG A 321 18.52 16.69 17.82
CA ARG A 321 19.97 16.98 17.78
C ARG A 321 20.51 17.53 19.11
N HIS A 322 19.75 17.41 20.20
CA HIS A 322 20.12 17.88 21.53
C HIS A 322 20.42 19.38 21.63
N ILE A 323 19.93 20.19 20.67
CA ILE A 323 20.03 21.64 20.76
C ILE A 323 19.16 22.13 21.91
N HIS A 324 19.70 23.03 22.72
CA HIS A 324 18.99 23.56 23.87
C HIS A 324 17.68 24.25 23.46
N ALA A 325 16.62 23.99 24.23
CA ALA A 325 15.27 24.46 23.93
C ALA A 325 15.19 25.99 23.80
N GLU A 326 16.00 26.74 24.55
CA GLU A 326 16.06 28.20 24.46
C GLU A 326 16.65 28.69 23.12
N ASP A 327 17.63 27.97 22.57
CA ASP A 327 18.20 28.31 21.26
C ASP A 327 17.24 27.95 20.12
N VAL A 328 16.53 26.83 20.26
CA VAL A 328 15.41 26.50 19.36
C VAL A 328 14.32 27.57 19.43
N LYS A 329 13.97 28.06 20.63
CA LYS A 329 12.99 29.14 20.81
C LYS A 329 13.42 30.42 20.10
N ARG A 330 14.67 30.87 20.27
CA ARG A 330 15.22 32.06 19.59
C ARG A 330 15.19 31.92 18.08
N HIS A 331 15.50 30.72 17.58
CA HIS A 331 15.42 30.42 16.16
C HIS A 331 13.97 30.50 15.64
N LEU A 332 13.02 29.90 16.36
CA LEU A 332 11.59 29.97 16.03
C LEU A 332 11.06 31.41 16.03
N ILE A 333 11.50 32.26 16.96
CA ILE A 333 11.15 33.70 16.98
C ILE A 333 11.63 34.37 15.70
N THR A 334 12.86 34.10 15.28
CA THR A 334 13.45 34.68 14.05
C THR A 334 12.63 34.29 12.82
N LEU A 335 12.19 33.02 12.75
CA LEU A 335 11.36 32.52 11.66
C LEU A 335 9.94 33.12 11.70
N ALA A 336 9.35 33.27 12.88
CA ALA A 336 8.03 33.87 13.06
C ALA A 336 8.03 35.38 12.69
N ILE A 337 9.10 36.10 13.00
CA ILE A 337 9.31 37.49 12.55
C ILE A 337 9.42 37.54 11.02
N ALA A 338 10.23 36.66 10.41
CA ALA A 338 10.39 36.61 8.95
C ALA A 338 9.08 36.29 8.22
N ALA A 339 8.17 35.54 8.86
CA ALA A 339 6.83 35.24 8.37
C ALA A 339 5.77 36.28 8.75
N ALA A 340 6.16 37.41 9.35
CA ALA A 340 5.28 38.50 9.75
C ALA A 340 4.10 38.09 10.66
N LEU A 341 4.34 37.16 11.60
CA LEU A 341 3.34 36.73 12.59
C LEU A 341 3.14 37.81 13.68
N THR A 342 1.90 37.96 14.15
CA THR A 342 1.48 39.03 15.07
C THR A 342 2.14 38.97 16.44
N ASP A 343 2.41 37.76 16.96
CA ASP A 343 3.11 37.54 18.22
C ASP A 343 4.18 36.43 18.09
N PRO A 344 5.39 36.79 17.61
CA PRO A 344 6.43 35.80 17.32
C PRO A 344 6.93 35.02 18.54
N SER A 345 6.90 35.63 19.73
CA SER A 345 7.43 35.03 20.96
C SER A 345 6.48 33.97 21.53
N ASP A 346 5.20 34.32 21.66
CA ASP A 346 4.20 33.38 22.18
C ASP A 346 3.94 32.25 21.18
N TYR A 347 3.98 32.57 19.89
CA TYR A 347 3.94 31.59 18.82
C TYR A 347 5.12 30.60 18.89
N ALA A 348 6.35 31.09 19.02
CA ALA A 348 7.53 30.23 19.16
C ALA A 348 7.47 29.34 20.41
N ALA A 349 6.98 29.85 21.53
CA ALA A 349 6.79 29.08 22.76
C ALA A 349 5.76 27.95 22.58
N LEU A 350 4.64 28.23 21.91
CA LEU A 350 3.62 27.23 21.58
C LEU A 350 4.18 26.10 20.71
N ILE A 351 4.91 26.44 19.64
CA ILE A 351 5.50 25.45 18.73
C ILE A 351 6.56 24.61 19.45
N LEU A 352 7.41 25.23 20.26
CA LEU A 352 8.41 24.51 21.05
C LEU A 352 7.76 23.52 22.02
N ALA A 353 6.71 23.94 22.74
CA ALA A 353 5.98 23.06 23.66
C ALA A 353 5.36 21.86 22.92
N ARG A 354 4.78 22.09 21.73
CA ARG A 354 4.26 21.02 20.87
C ARG A 354 5.37 20.08 20.37
N ALA A 355 6.52 20.61 19.95
CA ALA A 355 7.66 19.80 19.54
C ALA A 355 8.20 18.92 20.69
N GLN A 356 8.28 19.46 21.90
CA GLN A 356 8.66 18.70 23.08
C GLN A 356 7.63 17.61 23.44
N ALA A 357 6.33 17.92 23.34
CA ALA A 357 5.27 16.94 23.56
C ALA A 357 5.30 15.81 22.51
N PHE A 358 5.59 16.13 21.25
CA PHE A 358 5.80 15.15 20.19
C PHE A 358 6.94 14.20 20.57
N LEU A 359 8.09 14.73 20.94
CA LEU A 359 9.26 13.93 21.31
C LEU A 359 9.05 13.10 22.58
N ALA A 360 8.29 13.62 23.56
CA ALA A 360 7.93 12.85 24.74
C ALA A 360 7.08 11.62 24.38
N ARG A 361 6.08 11.79 23.50
CA ARG A 361 5.24 10.68 22.99
C ARG A 361 6.05 9.69 22.16
N GLU A 362 6.93 10.18 21.29
CA GLU A 362 7.82 9.32 20.49
C GLU A 362 8.79 8.52 21.37
N ASN A 363 9.38 9.15 22.40
CA ASN A 363 10.24 8.46 23.34
C ASN A 363 9.47 7.40 24.16
N ALA A 364 8.22 7.65 24.51
CA ALA A 364 7.37 6.66 25.16
C ALA A 364 7.08 5.45 24.25
N ILE A 365 6.86 5.68 22.95
CA ILE A 365 6.74 4.61 21.96
C ILE A 365 8.07 3.83 21.85
N LYS A 366 9.20 4.54 21.75
CA LYS A 366 10.53 3.91 21.67
C LYS A 366 10.86 3.05 22.89
N ALA A 367 10.53 3.52 24.09
CA ALA A 367 10.84 2.87 25.36
C ALA A 367 9.74 1.89 25.84
N PHE A 368 8.76 1.57 25.00
CA PHE A 368 7.63 0.71 25.38
C PHE A 368 8.08 -0.70 25.77
N ASP A 369 7.61 -1.17 26.93
CA ASP A 369 7.98 -2.46 27.54
C ASP A 369 6.78 -3.41 27.73
N GLY A 370 5.58 -3.00 27.32
CA GLY A 370 4.36 -3.79 27.43
C GLY A 370 3.71 -3.84 28.81
N GLN A 371 4.17 -3.06 29.80
CA GLN A 371 3.69 -3.15 31.19
C GLN A 371 2.53 -2.21 31.56
N ASN A 372 1.82 -1.60 30.59
CA ASN A 372 0.66 -0.78 30.94
C ASN A 372 -0.53 -1.64 31.42
N SER A 373 -1.37 -1.13 32.31
CA SER A 373 -2.58 -1.84 32.76
C SER A 373 -3.76 -1.66 31.81
N ASP A 374 -3.77 -0.58 31.02
CA ASP A 374 -4.80 -0.34 30.01
C ASP A 374 -4.47 -1.08 28.70
N SER A 375 -5.32 -2.06 28.37
CA SER A 375 -5.13 -2.89 27.17
C SER A 375 -5.21 -2.10 25.86
N CYS A 376 -6.03 -1.05 25.75
CA CYS A 376 -6.15 -0.28 24.51
C CYS A 376 -4.91 0.60 24.28
N ILE A 377 -4.36 1.16 25.36
CA ILE A 377 -3.11 1.93 25.31
C ILE A 377 -1.95 1.00 24.94
N ASN A 378 -1.86 -0.16 25.58
CA ASN A 378 -0.84 -1.17 25.25
C ASN A 378 -0.92 -1.62 23.80
N ASP A 379 -2.11 -1.96 23.31
CA ASP A 379 -2.26 -2.43 21.94
C ASP A 379 -1.93 -1.32 20.93
N TYR A 380 -2.29 -0.06 21.20
CA TYR A 380 -1.91 1.07 20.36
C TYR A 380 -0.39 1.32 20.37
N ILE A 381 0.20 1.54 21.55
CA ILE A 381 1.63 1.86 21.67
C ILE A 381 2.49 0.68 21.21
N GLY A 382 2.06 -0.56 21.47
CA GLY A 382 2.71 -1.77 20.97
C GLY A 382 2.76 -1.84 19.45
N ASN A 383 1.63 -1.56 18.76
CA ASN A 383 1.60 -1.49 17.30
C ASN A 383 2.50 -0.38 16.75
N MET A 384 2.53 0.78 17.41
CA MET A 384 3.44 1.88 17.05
C MET A 384 4.90 1.53 17.31
N HIS A 385 5.19 0.84 18.43
CA HIS A 385 6.54 0.43 18.83
C HIS A 385 7.14 -0.57 17.84
N CYS A 386 6.39 -1.61 17.46
CA CYS A 386 6.85 -2.59 16.46
C CYS A 386 7.29 -1.90 15.16
N GLN A 387 6.45 -0.99 14.65
CA GLN A 387 6.79 -0.22 13.45
C GLN A 387 7.93 0.77 13.68
N TYR A 388 8.05 1.34 14.89
CA TYR A 388 9.12 2.27 15.25
C TYR A 388 10.49 1.57 15.29
N ILE A 389 10.57 0.34 15.82
CA ILE A 389 11.82 -0.44 15.85
C ILE A 389 12.36 -0.67 14.44
N GLU A 390 11.48 -0.86 13.46
CA GLU A 390 11.86 -1.04 12.07
C GLU A 390 12.24 0.29 11.37
N LYS A 391 11.45 1.35 11.60
CA LYS A 391 11.57 2.64 10.87
C LYS A 391 12.54 3.64 11.51
N GLY A 392 12.67 3.64 12.83
CA GLY A 392 13.47 4.60 13.61
C GLY A 392 12.81 5.96 13.85
N PHE A 393 11.60 6.20 13.35
CA PHE A 393 10.83 7.43 13.57
C PHE A 393 9.33 7.17 13.47
N VAL A 394 8.52 8.10 14.01
CA VAL A 394 7.05 8.05 13.88
C VAL A 394 6.57 8.83 12.67
N ASN A 395 5.63 8.25 11.90
CA ASN A 395 4.96 8.91 10.78
C ASN A 395 3.43 8.65 10.77
N PRO A 396 2.64 9.40 9.97
CA PRO A 396 1.19 9.25 9.96
C PRO A 396 0.67 7.90 9.47
N ASP A 397 1.42 7.18 8.63
CA ASP A 397 1.00 5.86 8.14
C ASP A 397 0.98 4.82 9.27
N MET A 398 1.86 4.97 10.27
CA MET A 398 1.88 4.09 11.44
C MET A 398 0.60 4.22 12.26
N ASP A 399 0.07 5.44 12.41
CA ASP A 399 -1.20 5.71 13.09
C ASP A 399 -2.38 5.10 12.31
N ILE A 400 -2.37 5.17 10.98
CA ILE A 400 -3.40 4.54 10.13
C ILE A 400 -3.37 3.02 10.29
N ALA A 401 -2.18 2.43 10.25
CA ALA A 401 -2.00 0.99 10.46
C ALA A 401 -2.46 0.57 11.87
N ALA A 402 -2.07 1.29 12.92
CA ALA A 402 -2.46 1.00 14.29
C ALA A 402 -3.98 1.14 14.49
N MET A 403 -4.61 2.19 13.95
CA MET A 403 -6.07 2.36 13.97
C MET A 403 -6.77 1.18 13.28
N LYS A 404 -6.30 0.77 12.10
CA LYS A 404 -6.85 -0.37 11.37
C LYS A 404 -6.78 -1.66 12.20
N GLU A 405 -5.63 -1.97 12.78
CA GLU A 405 -5.48 -3.18 13.62
C GLU A 405 -6.41 -3.15 14.83
N LEU A 406 -6.54 -2.01 15.51
CA LEU A 406 -7.44 -1.85 16.66
C LEU A 406 -8.92 -2.01 16.27
N LEU A 407 -9.33 -1.44 15.14
CA LEU A 407 -10.69 -1.60 14.60
C LEU A 407 -10.99 -3.05 14.23
N LEU A 408 -10.03 -3.73 13.59
CA LEU A 408 -10.17 -5.12 13.16
C LEU A 408 -10.20 -6.11 14.33
N ASN A 409 -9.51 -5.80 15.43
CA ASN A 409 -9.54 -6.62 16.65
C ASN A 409 -10.90 -6.57 17.36
N GLY A 410 -11.71 -5.52 17.15
CA GLY A 410 -13.08 -5.40 17.65
C GLY A 410 -13.22 -5.40 19.18
N ARG A 411 -12.13 -5.21 19.92
CA ARG A 411 -12.11 -5.20 21.40
C ARG A 411 -12.47 -3.86 22.02
N TYR A 412 -12.41 -2.79 21.23
CA TYR A 412 -12.48 -1.40 21.69
C TYR A 412 -13.54 -0.65 20.90
N GLU A 413 -14.26 0.22 21.60
CA GLU A 413 -15.17 1.17 20.96
C GLU A 413 -14.37 2.23 20.19
N GLN A 414 -14.95 2.75 19.11
CA GLN A 414 -14.26 3.72 18.25
C GLN A 414 -13.81 4.97 19.02
N ASP A 415 -14.63 5.45 19.95
CA ASP A 415 -14.31 6.63 20.75
C ASP A 415 -13.16 6.36 21.73
N GLN A 416 -13.03 5.12 22.23
CA GLN A 416 -11.91 4.72 23.07
C GLN A 416 -10.60 4.74 22.27
N ILE A 417 -10.61 4.20 21.05
CA ILE A 417 -9.43 4.22 20.17
C ILE A 417 -9.01 5.66 19.87
N LYS A 418 -9.97 6.54 19.55
CA LYS A 418 -9.70 7.96 19.30
C LYS A 418 -9.10 8.67 20.51
N ASP A 419 -9.64 8.46 21.71
CA ASP A 419 -9.11 9.09 22.93
C ASP A 419 -7.67 8.66 23.21
N VAL A 420 -7.36 7.36 23.03
CA VAL A 420 -5.98 6.86 23.14
C VAL A 420 -5.08 7.52 22.10
N MET A 421 -5.46 7.54 20.83
CA MET A 421 -4.62 8.15 19.79
C MET A 421 -4.45 9.67 19.99
N MET A 422 -5.47 10.39 20.46
CA MET A 422 -5.38 11.82 20.77
C MET A 422 -4.28 12.11 21.80
N ARG A 423 -4.17 11.23 22.82
CA ARG A 423 -3.27 11.39 23.95
C ARG A 423 -1.86 10.87 23.67
N TYR A 424 -1.73 9.82 22.86
CA TYR A 424 -0.47 9.09 22.70
C TYR A 424 0.16 9.20 21.31
N SER A 425 -0.58 9.56 20.25
CA SER A 425 0.02 9.78 18.93
C SER A 425 0.90 11.03 18.93
N PRO A 426 2.18 10.95 18.50
CA PRO A 426 3.00 12.12 18.25
C PRO A 426 2.38 13.03 17.18
N ASN A 427 1.82 12.45 16.11
CA ASN A 427 1.25 13.21 14.98
C ASN A 427 0.00 14.01 15.39
N ALA A 428 -0.77 13.54 16.37
CA ALA A 428 -1.94 14.26 16.87
C ALA A 428 -1.61 15.58 17.60
N VAL A 429 -0.35 15.83 17.99
CA VAL A 429 0.05 17.01 18.77
C VAL A 429 -0.18 18.32 18.01
N PHE A 430 -0.02 18.32 16.68
CA PHE A 430 -0.14 19.54 15.87
C PHE A 430 -1.53 19.73 15.24
N ASP A 431 -2.28 18.65 15.02
CA ASP A 431 -3.55 18.68 14.27
C ASP A 431 -4.79 18.27 15.07
N GLY A 432 -4.62 17.70 16.27
CA GLY A 432 -5.71 17.38 17.19
C GLY A 432 -6.82 16.50 16.60
N VAL A 433 -8.08 16.89 16.83
CA VAL A 433 -9.27 16.05 16.52
C VAL A 433 -9.47 15.83 15.02
N ASP A 434 -9.10 16.80 14.18
CA ASP A 434 -9.19 16.70 12.72
C ASP A 434 -8.29 15.59 12.16
N TYR A 435 -7.12 15.39 12.79
CA TYR A 435 -6.18 14.33 12.42
C TYR A 435 -6.75 12.94 12.67
N LEU A 436 -7.42 12.73 13.80
CA LEU A 436 -7.98 11.41 14.13
C LEU A 436 -9.14 11.04 13.22
N SER A 437 -9.95 12.02 12.85
CA SER A 437 -11.00 11.84 11.84
C SER A 437 -10.43 11.45 10.48
N TYR A 438 -9.25 11.98 10.13
CA TYR A 438 -8.51 11.59 8.93
C TYR A 438 -7.98 10.16 9.02
N VAL A 439 -7.29 9.81 10.13
CA VAL A 439 -6.73 8.47 10.34
C VAL A 439 -7.82 7.40 10.28
N GLN A 440 -8.96 7.64 10.95
CA GLN A 440 -10.10 6.72 10.92
C GLN A 440 -10.61 6.49 9.49
N LYS A 441 -10.86 7.57 8.73
CA LYS A 441 -11.39 7.47 7.36
C LYS A 441 -10.49 6.65 6.44
N LEU A 442 -9.17 6.72 6.62
CA LEU A 442 -8.23 5.93 5.83
C LEU A 442 -8.18 4.48 6.29
N ALA A 443 -8.19 4.22 7.60
CA ALA A 443 -8.26 2.87 8.15
C ALA A 443 -9.53 2.14 7.68
N ASP A 444 -10.71 2.78 7.79
CA ASP A 444 -11.98 2.24 7.31
C ASP A 444 -11.95 1.91 5.82
N HIS A 445 -11.26 2.73 5.01
CA HIS A 445 -11.12 2.47 3.59
C HIS A 445 -10.23 1.26 3.29
N GLU A 446 -9.10 1.13 3.99
CA GLU A 446 -8.26 -0.05 3.87
C GLU A 446 -9.06 -1.31 4.24
N ILE A 447 -9.84 -1.26 5.32
CA ILE A 447 -10.74 -2.36 5.71
C ILE A 447 -11.78 -2.65 4.62
N ALA A 448 -12.43 -1.62 4.07
CA ALA A 448 -13.42 -1.78 3.01
C ALA A 448 -12.82 -2.42 1.75
N ARG A 449 -11.61 -2.00 1.36
CA ARG A 449 -10.87 -2.54 0.22
C ARG A 449 -10.53 -4.01 0.44
N GLU A 450 -10.00 -4.36 1.60
CA GLU A 450 -9.68 -5.75 1.89
C GLU A 450 -10.94 -6.63 1.97
N ASN A 451 -12.07 -6.08 2.43
CA ASN A 451 -13.38 -6.76 2.37
C ASN A 451 -13.87 -6.96 0.93
N GLU A 452 -13.61 -6.00 0.03
CA GLU A 452 -13.92 -6.14 -1.38
C GLU A 452 -13.03 -7.17 -2.08
N LYS A 453 -11.72 -7.18 -1.77
CA LYS A 453 -10.81 -8.25 -2.20
C LYS A 453 -11.34 -9.61 -1.73
N LEU A 454 -11.78 -9.72 -0.48
CA LEU A 454 -12.38 -10.93 0.05
C LEU A 454 -13.67 -11.31 -0.67
N SER A 455 -14.55 -10.36 -0.95
CA SER A 455 -15.84 -10.65 -1.60
C SER A 455 -15.66 -11.24 -3.00
N HIS A 456 -14.67 -10.76 -3.76
CA HIS A 456 -14.33 -11.23 -5.10
C HIS A 456 -13.36 -12.42 -5.13
N TYR A 457 -12.65 -12.72 -4.04
CA TYR A 457 -11.72 -13.84 -3.99
C TYR A 457 -12.37 -15.17 -4.36
N VAL A 458 -11.79 -15.89 -5.31
CA VAL A 458 -12.22 -17.24 -5.70
C VAL A 458 -11.17 -18.26 -5.30
N VAL A 459 -11.58 -19.25 -4.51
CA VAL A 459 -10.70 -20.36 -4.14
C VAL A 459 -10.63 -21.35 -5.30
N ILE A 460 -9.42 -21.68 -5.72
CA ILE A 460 -9.14 -22.55 -6.87
C ILE A 460 -8.30 -23.72 -6.34
N PRO A 461 -8.91 -24.88 -6.08
CA PRO A 461 -8.21 -26.05 -5.59
C PRO A 461 -7.11 -26.49 -6.56
N ARG A 462 -5.97 -26.93 -6.02
CA ARG A 462 -4.87 -27.44 -6.86
C ARG A 462 -5.29 -28.67 -7.65
N SER A 463 -4.78 -28.78 -8.89
CA SER A 463 -5.12 -29.87 -9.81
C SER A 463 -4.62 -31.24 -9.34
N ASP A 464 -3.52 -31.23 -8.58
CA ASP A 464 -2.87 -32.38 -7.96
C ASP A 464 -3.29 -32.56 -6.50
N MET A 465 -4.42 -31.98 -6.08
CA MET A 465 -5.05 -32.21 -4.78
C MET A 465 -5.19 -33.73 -4.58
N ARG A 466 -4.18 -34.34 -3.96
CA ARG A 466 -4.20 -35.73 -3.55
C ARG A 466 -5.32 -35.88 -2.53
N GLU A 467 -5.69 -37.10 -2.22
CA GLU A 467 -6.81 -37.45 -1.31
C GLU A 467 -6.78 -36.78 0.09
N ASN A 468 -5.74 -36.00 0.41
CA ASN A 468 -5.63 -35.15 1.59
C ASN A 468 -6.22 -33.74 1.39
N TYR A 469 -7.53 -33.62 1.58
CA TYR A 469 -8.26 -32.34 1.54
C TYR A 469 -7.92 -31.38 2.69
N GLU A 470 -7.30 -31.85 3.78
CA GLU A 470 -6.89 -31.01 4.91
C GLU A 470 -5.63 -30.20 4.55
N GLU A 471 -4.66 -30.81 3.86
CA GLU A 471 -3.51 -30.08 3.30
C GLU A 471 -3.96 -29.01 2.30
N GLU A 472 -4.97 -29.30 1.47
CA GLU A 472 -5.50 -28.32 0.53
C GLU A 472 -6.20 -27.17 1.25
N TYR A 473 -6.98 -27.44 2.29
CA TYR A 473 -7.59 -26.41 3.12
C TYR A 473 -6.53 -25.48 3.72
N GLN A 474 -5.46 -26.03 4.30
CA GLN A 474 -4.37 -25.25 4.88
C GLN A 474 -3.64 -24.41 3.82
N TYR A 475 -3.35 -25.00 2.64
CA TYR A 475 -2.71 -24.30 1.54
C TYR A 475 -3.56 -23.10 1.07
N GLN A 476 -4.86 -23.29 0.85
CA GLN A 476 -5.75 -22.21 0.41
C GLN A 476 -5.93 -21.15 1.48
N ARG A 477 -5.92 -21.54 2.76
CA ARG A 477 -5.94 -20.62 3.90
C ARG A 477 -4.70 -19.73 3.91
N GLN A 478 -3.50 -20.31 3.86
CA GLN A 478 -2.24 -19.55 3.80
C GLN A 478 -2.19 -18.62 2.59
N LYS A 479 -2.64 -19.10 1.42
CA LYS A 479 -2.71 -18.29 0.20
C LYS A 479 -3.66 -17.11 0.33
N MET A 480 -4.79 -17.29 1.03
CA MET A 480 -5.75 -16.22 1.29
C MET A 480 -5.24 -15.22 2.33
N GLU A 481 -4.63 -15.70 3.41
CA GLU A 481 -3.99 -14.87 4.46
C GLU A 481 -2.86 -14.00 3.88
N GLY A 482 -2.09 -14.52 2.91
CA GLY A 482 -1.06 -13.74 2.22
C GLY A 482 -1.60 -12.67 1.26
N ARG A 483 -2.88 -12.73 0.87
CA ARG A 483 -3.49 -11.86 -0.14
C ARG A 483 -4.52 -10.88 0.41
N ILE A 484 -5.11 -11.20 1.56
CA ILE A 484 -6.17 -10.42 2.19
C ILE A 484 -5.70 -10.05 3.59
N ARG A 485 -5.50 -8.76 3.82
CA ARG A 485 -5.05 -8.21 5.11
C ARG A 485 -6.23 -7.95 6.05
N LEU A 486 -7.05 -8.97 6.26
CA LEU A 486 -8.12 -9.00 7.26
C LEU A 486 -7.86 -10.14 8.26
N PRO A 487 -8.34 -10.02 9.51
CA PRO A 487 -8.35 -11.14 10.43
C PRO A 487 -9.12 -12.29 9.82
N TYR A 488 -8.56 -13.49 10.01
CA TYR A 488 -9.16 -14.70 9.47
C TYR A 488 -10.57 -14.89 10.04
N ASN A 489 -11.55 -15.04 9.15
CA ASN A 489 -12.96 -15.02 9.51
C ASN A 489 -13.76 -16.13 8.81
N ILE A 490 -15.01 -16.31 9.26
CA ILE A 490 -15.90 -17.39 8.78
C ILE A 490 -16.17 -17.30 7.27
N THR A 491 -16.17 -16.10 6.69
CA THR A 491 -16.38 -15.92 5.24
C THR A 491 -15.23 -16.52 4.44
N MET A 492 -13.99 -16.41 4.95
CA MET A 492 -12.82 -17.05 4.35
C MET A 492 -12.97 -18.57 4.37
N ASP A 493 -13.36 -19.15 5.50
CA ASP A 493 -13.60 -20.60 5.60
C ASP A 493 -14.72 -21.06 4.67
N ALA A 494 -15.84 -20.35 4.63
CA ALA A 494 -16.96 -20.69 3.77
C ALA A 494 -16.57 -20.69 2.29
N LYS A 495 -15.66 -19.80 1.86
CA LYS A 495 -15.12 -19.78 0.49
C LYS A 495 -14.25 -21.00 0.19
N ILE A 496 -13.36 -21.39 1.11
CA ILE A 496 -12.50 -22.56 0.94
C ILE A 496 -13.34 -23.84 0.93
N VAL A 497 -14.22 -24.00 1.91
CA VAL A 497 -15.13 -25.14 2.04
C VAL A 497 -16.02 -25.28 0.81
N LYS A 498 -16.57 -24.16 0.30
CA LYS A 498 -17.34 -24.17 -0.95
C LYS A 498 -16.55 -24.71 -2.14
N ALA A 499 -15.28 -24.33 -2.27
CA ALA A 499 -14.45 -24.82 -3.35
C ALA A 499 -14.14 -26.32 -3.22
N LEU A 500 -13.88 -26.80 -1.99
CA LEU A 500 -13.67 -28.23 -1.71
C LEU A 500 -14.93 -29.06 -2.00
N LEU A 501 -16.11 -28.58 -1.59
CA LEU A 501 -17.40 -29.22 -1.92
C LEU A 501 -17.61 -29.30 -3.44
N ASN A 502 -17.32 -28.22 -4.17
CA ASN A 502 -17.43 -28.18 -5.63
C ASN A 502 -16.40 -29.10 -6.34
N ALA A 503 -15.26 -29.34 -5.70
CA ALA A 503 -14.25 -30.29 -6.18
C ALA A 503 -14.62 -31.76 -5.91
N GLY A 504 -15.69 -32.01 -5.14
CA GLY A 504 -16.22 -33.35 -4.88
C GLY A 504 -15.90 -33.90 -3.48
N VAL A 505 -15.35 -33.09 -2.57
CA VAL A 505 -15.13 -33.51 -1.18
C VAL A 505 -16.47 -33.61 -0.45
N GLU A 506 -16.73 -34.71 0.24
CA GLU A 506 -17.99 -34.92 0.95
C GLU A 506 -18.06 -34.09 2.25
N SER A 507 -19.23 -33.51 2.53
CA SER A 507 -19.45 -32.66 3.72
C SER A 507 -19.16 -33.36 5.04
N ARG A 508 -19.40 -34.68 5.13
CA ARG A 508 -19.10 -35.50 6.32
C ARG A 508 -17.61 -35.51 6.70
N ASN A 509 -16.72 -35.30 5.72
CA ASN A 509 -15.26 -35.29 5.93
C ASN A 509 -14.75 -33.90 6.34
N LEU A 510 -15.47 -32.83 5.95
CA LEU A 510 -15.07 -31.44 6.20
C LEU A 510 -15.42 -30.96 7.62
N SER A 511 -16.55 -31.40 8.19
CA SER A 511 -17.00 -30.94 9.51
C SER A 511 -16.00 -31.25 10.64
N PRO A 512 -15.47 -32.50 10.77
CA PRO A 512 -14.48 -32.82 11.80
C PRO A 512 -13.16 -32.07 11.63
N MET A 513 -12.73 -31.81 10.39
CA MET A 513 -11.54 -31.04 10.07
C MET A 513 -11.70 -29.59 10.54
N LEU A 514 -12.80 -28.93 10.16
CA LEU A 514 -13.06 -27.53 10.52
C LEU A 514 -13.16 -27.31 12.03
N SER A 515 -13.67 -28.28 12.78
CA SER A 515 -13.72 -28.20 14.25
C SER A 515 -12.34 -28.02 14.91
N ARG A 516 -11.24 -28.41 14.24
CA ARG A 516 -9.86 -28.17 14.72
C ARG A 516 -9.43 -26.70 14.57
N TYR A 517 -10.03 -25.97 13.63
CA TYR A 517 -9.73 -24.57 13.34
C TYR A 517 -10.74 -23.59 13.95
N LYS A 518 -11.57 -24.08 14.88
CA LYS A 518 -12.62 -23.32 15.54
C LYS A 518 -12.07 -22.08 16.29
N PRO A 519 -12.70 -20.89 16.17
CA PRO A 519 -12.35 -19.72 16.97
C PRO A 519 -12.46 -19.97 18.48
N LYS A 520 -11.56 -19.38 19.28
CA LYS A 520 -11.51 -19.57 20.73
C LYS A 520 -12.83 -19.25 21.45
N ASN A 521 -13.53 -18.21 21.00
CA ASN A 521 -14.78 -17.74 21.61
C ASN A 521 -16.03 -18.41 21.03
N TRP A 522 -15.89 -19.32 20.07
CA TRP A 522 -17.02 -19.88 19.32
C TRP A 522 -18.10 -20.51 20.22
N ASP A 523 -17.69 -21.32 21.20
CA ASP A 523 -18.66 -22.02 22.06
C ASP A 523 -19.43 -21.06 22.98
N LYS A 524 -18.86 -19.88 23.25
CA LYS A 524 -19.51 -18.81 24.01
C LYS A 524 -20.50 -18.04 23.14
N ASP A 525 -20.10 -17.72 21.91
CA ASP A 525 -20.89 -16.90 20.99
C ASP A 525 -22.02 -17.70 20.31
N TYR A 526 -21.80 -19.02 20.10
CA TYR A 526 -22.75 -19.94 19.48
C TYR A 526 -22.91 -21.24 20.30
N PRO A 527 -23.55 -21.18 21.48
CA PRO A 527 -23.73 -22.35 22.34
C PRO A 527 -24.45 -23.49 21.62
N GLY A 528 -23.86 -24.69 21.64
CA GLY A 528 -24.45 -25.90 21.05
C GLY A 528 -24.39 -26.00 19.52
N VAL A 529 -23.75 -25.05 18.83
CA VAL A 529 -23.61 -25.09 17.36
C VAL A 529 -22.22 -25.59 16.98
N SER A 530 -22.15 -26.69 16.23
CA SER A 530 -20.88 -27.16 15.65
C SER A 530 -20.37 -26.17 14.61
N TYR A 531 -19.14 -25.69 14.81
CA TYR A 531 -18.48 -24.76 13.90
C TYR A 531 -18.37 -25.32 12.47
N GLY A 532 -17.91 -26.57 12.31
CA GLY A 532 -17.80 -27.19 10.99
C GLY A 532 -19.13 -27.25 10.24
N SER A 533 -20.21 -27.62 10.95
CA SER A 533 -21.56 -27.65 10.38
C SER A 533 -22.08 -26.25 10.02
N TYR A 534 -21.75 -25.24 10.83
CA TYR A 534 -22.11 -23.85 10.55
C TYR A 534 -21.44 -23.33 9.28
N VAL A 535 -20.13 -23.53 9.13
CA VAL A 535 -19.37 -23.11 7.95
C VAL A 535 -19.89 -23.79 6.68
N ILE A 536 -20.15 -25.10 6.73
CA ILE A 536 -20.73 -25.84 5.60
C ILE A 536 -22.08 -25.25 5.20
N LYS A 537 -22.96 -24.98 6.18
CA LYS A 537 -24.27 -24.35 5.92
C LYS A 537 -24.12 -22.97 5.28
N GLN A 538 -23.14 -22.16 5.69
CA GLN A 538 -22.87 -20.86 5.06
C GLN A 538 -22.33 -21.01 3.62
N ALA A 539 -21.46 -21.99 3.38
CA ALA A 539 -20.96 -22.31 2.03
C ALA A 539 -22.09 -22.75 1.08
N GLU A 540 -23.06 -23.52 1.58
CA GLU A 540 -24.24 -23.98 0.84
C GLU A 540 -25.26 -22.85 0.62
N LYS A 541 -25.56 -22.04 1.65
CA LYS A 541 -26.48 -20.89 1.56
C LYS A 541 -26.03 -19.88 0.51
N ASN A 542 -24.74 -19.53 0.49
CA ASN A 542 -24.13 -18.67 -0.54
C ASN A 542 -24.22 -19.26 -1.96
N SER A 543 -24.47 -20.57 -2.10
CA SER A 543 -24.66 -21.24 -3.39
C SER A 543 -26.12 -21.23 -3.83
N GLN A 544 -27.06 -21.29 -2.88
CA GLN A 544 -28.51 -21.18 -3.15
C GLN A 544 -28.92 -19.74 -3.50
N GLU A 545 -28.43 -18.74 -2.77
CA GLU A 545 -28.77 -17.33 -3.02
C GLU A 545 -28.27 -16.84 -4.39
N LYS A 546 -27.05 -17.22 -4.80
CA LYS A 546 -26.53 -16.91 -6.15
C LYS A 546 -27.35 -17.57 -7.27
N ARG A 547 -27.81 -18.81 -7.07
CA ARG A 547 -28.69 -19.49 -8.04
C ARG A 547 -30.06 -18.80 -8.15
N GLN A 548 -30.66 -18.39 -7.03
CA GLN A 548 -31.95 -17.71 -7.01
C GLN A 548 -31.90 -16.32 -7.66
N VAL A 549 -30.88 -15.52 -7.38
CA VAL A 549 -30.69 -14.20 -8.02
C VAL A 549 -30.50 -14.34 -9.54
N GLN A 550 -29.80 -15.38 -9.98
CA GLN A 550 -29.56 -15.67 -11.39
C GLN A 550 -30.83 -16.17 -12.10
N GLU A 551 -31.64 -17.01 -11.44
CA GLU A 551 -32.96 -17.42 -11.93
C GLU A 551 -33.92 -16.24 -12.07
N GLN A 552 -33.95 -15.32 -11.09
CA GLN A 552 -34.76 -14.11 -11.16
C GLN A 552 -34.32 -13.17 -12.30
N PHE A 553 -33.01 -13.04 -12.55
CA PHE A 553 -32.48 -12.27 -13.67
C PHE A 553 -32.88 -12.89 -15.03
N ILE A 554 -32.80 -14.21 -15.16
CA ILE A 554 -33.21 -14.94 -16.38
C ILE A 554 -34.71 -14.80 -16.62
N VAL A 555 -35.53 -14.89 -15.57
CA VAL A 555 -36.99 -14.72 -15.65
C VAL A 555 -37.33 -13.31 -16.11
N ARG A 556 -36.72 -12.26 -15.52
CA ARG A 556 -36.91 -10.86 -15.96
C ARG A 556 -36.54 -10.63 -17.41
N THR A 557 -35.41 -11.19 -17.86
CA THR A 557 -34.93 -11.01 -19.24
C THR A 557 -35.85 -11.70 -20.26
N ARG A 558 -36.43 -12.85 -19.90
CA ARG A 558 -37.42 -13.56 -20.74
C ARG A 558 -38.77 -12.85 -20.81
N THR A 559 -39.23 -12.22 -19.72
CA THR A 559 -40.46 -11.42 -19.74
C THR A 559 -40.30 -10.14 -20.55
N THR A 560 -39.11 -9.54 -20.60
CA THR A 560 -38.87 -8.34 -21.43
C THR A 560 -38.83 -8.66 -22.92
N THR A 561 -38.23 -9.80 -23.32
CA THR A 561 -38.25 -10.26 -24.71
C THR A 561 -39.64 -10.71 -25.17
N ASN A 562 -40.43 -11.37 -24.31
CA ASN A 562 -41.77 -11.82 -24.70
C ASN A 562 -42.79 -10.66 -24.77
N ASN A 563 -42.56 -9.55 -24.05
CA ASN A 563 -43.44 -8.37 -24.13
C ASN A 563 -43.11 -7.44 -25.31
N THR A 564 -41.92 -7.56 -25.91
CA THR A 564 -41.55 -6.82 -27.13
C THR A 564 -42.09 -7.50 -28.39
N ASP A 565 -42.36 -8.80 -28.36
CA ASP A 565 -42.99 -9.53 -29.48
C ASP A 565 -44.54 -9.40 -29.52
N ASN A 566 -45.17 -8.90 -28.46
CA ASN A 566 -46.64 -8.75 -28.38
C ASN A 566 -47.17 -7.31 -28.57
N THR A 567 -46.34 -6.37 -29.05
CA THR A 567 -46.77 -5.00 -29.42
C THR A 567 -46.73 -4.73 -30.92
N SER A 568 -46.62 -5.76 -31.75
CA SER A 568 -46.79 -5.68 -33.20
C SER A 568 -47.97 -6.54 -33.65
N ALA A 569 -49.20 -6.06 -33.44
CA ALA A 569 -50.40 -6.55 -34.11
C ALA A 569 -51.38 -5.39 -34.30
#